data_AF-A0AAN7FGB9-F1
#
_entry.id   AF-A0AAN7FGB9-F1
#
_cell.length_a   1.000
_cell.length_b   1.000
_cell.length_c   1.000
_cell.angle_alpha   90.00
_cell.angle_beta   90.00
_cell.angle_gamma   90.00
#
_symmetry.space_group_name_H-M   'P 1'
#
loop_
_entity.id
_entity.type
_entity.pdbx_description
1 polymer ?
#
loop_
_entity_poly.entity_id
_entity_poly.type
_entity_poly.pdbx_seq_one_letter_code
_entity_poly.pdbx_strand_id
1 'polypeptide(L)'
;EGLIELETEAEHLLLARHQVLTALRKRARTTKTSVPSPFESIMRDIGGPESRPLVKEVCTTCGDHDSNEQTWMMFPGTDLIGRIPFHAAHTILEIDQAQLDFDAKRLQSYMNEKSLLISERGAIADRISPGVLKSLITLSDKPR
;
A
#
# COMPACT_ATOMS: atom_id res chain seq x y z
N GLU A 1 -21.56 22.20 23.77
CA GLU A 1 -21.40 22.30 22.31
C GLU A 1 -20.19 21.50 21.79
N GLY A 2 -18.96 21.69 22.29
CA GLY A 2 -17.78 20.99 21.75
C GLY A 2 -17.74 19.44 21.84
N LEU A 3 -18.51 18.82 22.73
CA LEU A 3 -18.63 17.35 22.81
C LEU A 3 -19.45 16.76 21.65
N ILE A 4 -20.45 17.50 21.19
CA ILE A 4 -21.33 17.11 20.08
C ILE A 4 -20.54 17.21 18.76
N GLU A 5 -19.74 18.26 18.60
CA GLU A 5 -18.85 18.40 17.45
C GLU A 5 -17.85 17.25 17.36
N LEU A 6 -17.24 16.85 18.48
CA LEU A 6 -16.30 15.73 18.51
C LEU A 6 -16.96 14.39 18.15
N GLU A 7 -18.18 14.16 18.64
CA GLU A 7 -18.96 12.97 18.33
C GLU A 7 -19.30 12.92 16.83
N THR A 8 -19.73 14.04 16.25
CA THR A 8 -19.98 14.12 14.79
C THR A 8 -18.71 13.92 13.96
N GLU A 9 -17.55 14.39 14.42
CA GLU A 9 -16.29 14.23 13.71
C GLU A 9 -15.77 12.78 13.79
N ALA A 10 -15.99 12.10 14.92
CA ALA A 10 -15.72 10.68 15.08
C ALA A 10 -16.63 9.81 14.17
N GLU A 11 -17.91 10.16 14.05
CA GLU A 11 -18.84 9.50 13.13
C GLU A 11 -18.43 9.69 11.67
N HIS A 12 -18.02 10.89 11.26
CA HIS A 12 -17.51 11.15 9.92
C HIS A 12 -16.26 10.32 9.60
N LEU A 13 -15.33 10.19 10.56
CA LEU A 13 -14.14 9.33 10.41
C LEU A 13 -14.52 7.84 10.27
N LEU A 14 -15.50 7.36 11.04
CA LEU A 14 -16.04 6.01 10.94
C LEU A 14 -16.69 5.75 9.58
N LEU A 15 -17.49 6.70 9.08
CA LEU A 15 -18.12 6.64 7.76
C LEU A 15 -17.07 6.65 6.64
N ALA A 16 -16.08 7.53 6.71
CA ALA A 16 -14.97 7.59 5.75
C ALA A 16 -14.20 6.26 5.72
N ARG A 17 -13.87 5.69 6.90
CA ARG A 17 -13.25 4.37 7.00
C ARG A 17 -14.13 3.28 6.40
N HIS A 18 -15.44 3.30 6.65
CA HIS A 18 -16.35 2.30 6.09
C HIS A 18 -16.45 2.40 4.56
N GLN A 19 -16.46 3.62 4.03
CA GLN A 19 -16.45 3.88 2.58
C GLN A 19 -15.14 3.42 1.95
N VAL A 20 -13.99 3.69 2.57
CA VAL A 20 -12.68 3.20 2.11
C VAL A 20 -12.63 1.67 2.14
N LEU A 21 -13.06 1.04 3.24
CA LEU A 21 -13.12 -0.43 3.33
C LEU A 21 -14.08 -1.04 2.32
N THR A 22 -15.20 -0.36 2.02
CA THR A 22 -16.15 -0.79 0.99
C THR A 22 -15.59 -0.60 -0.42
N ALA A 23 -14.87 0.49 -0.68
CA ALA A 23 -14.17 0.73 -1.93
C ALA A 23 -13.06 -0.31 -2.13
N LEU A 24 -12.27 -0.61 -1.09
CA LEU A 24 -11.26 -1.66 -1.10
C LEU A 24 -11.90 -3.05 -1.30
N ARG A 25 -13.05 -3.34 -0.68
CA ARG A 25 -13.80 -4.60 -0.91
C ARG A 25 -14.44 -4.68 -2.28
N LYS A 26 -14.91 -3.57 -2.87
CA LYS A 26 -15.41 -3.50 -4.25
C LYS A 26 -14.27 -3.67 -5.25
N ARG A 27 -13.09 -3.13 -4.93
CA ARG A 27 -11.86 -3.34 -5.70
C ARG A 27 -11.37 -4.78 -5.58
N ALA A 28 -11.48 -5.39 -4.39
CA ALA A 28 -11.14 -6.79 -4.15
C ALA A 28 -12.17 -7.77 -4.71
N ARG A 29 -13.48 -7.44 -4.75
CA ARG A 29 -14.46 -8.19 -5.53
C ARG A 29 -14.32 -7.83 -7.01
N THR A 30 -13.23 -8.26 -7.63
CA THR A 30 -13.05 -8.07 -9.06
C THR A 30 -14.12 -8.83 -9.82
N THR A 31 -14.76 -8.08 -10.70
CA THR A 31 -15.58 -8.49 -11.81
C THR A 31 -15.05 -9.74 -12.52
N LYS A 32 -15.93 -10.74 -12.72
CA LYS A 32 -15.83 -11.68 -13.84
C LYS A 32 -15.86 -10.85 -15.14
N THR A 33 -14.72 -10.38 -15.60
CA THR A 33 -14.61 -9.76 -16.93
C THR A 33 -13.41 -10.34 -17.63
N SER A 34 -13.71 -11.11 -18.67
CA SER A 34 -12.83 -11.54 -19.76
C SER A 34 -12.35 -10.36 -20.61
N VAL A 35 -11.83 -9.30 -19.97
CA VAL A 35 -11.21 -8.19 -20.67
C VAL A 35 -9.70 -8.47 -20.68
N PRO A 36 -9.06 -8.46 -21.86
CA PRO A 36 -7.60 -8.52 -21.98
C PRO A 36 -7.01 -7.48 -21.03
N SER A 37 -6.32 -7.96 -20.00
CA SER A 37 -5.64 -7.06 -19.07
C SER A 37 -4.60 -6.27 -19.87
N PRO A 38 -4.39 -4.97 -19.61
CA PRO A 38 -3.26 -4.21 -20.18
C PRO A 38 -1.91 -4.93 -19.99
N PHE A 39 -1.83 -5.83 -19.00
CA PHE A 39 -0.69 -6.71 -18.76
C PHE A 39 -0.43 -7.76 -19.84
N GLU A 40 -1.42 -8.14 -20.65
CA GLU A 40 -1.20 -9.06 -21.78
C GLU A 40 -0.26 -8.45 -22.84
N SER A 41 -0.28 -7.12 -22.99
CA SER A 41 0.71 -6.41 -23.82
C SER A 41 2.09 -6.40 -23.17
N ILE A 42 2.17 -6.19 -21.85
CA ILE A 42 3.45 -6.20 -21.10
C ILE A 42 4.08 -7.61 -21.15
N MET A 43 3.28 -8.66 -21.02
CA MET A 43 3.73 -10.05 -21.08
C MET A 43 4.20 -10.47 -22.49
N ARG A 44 3.68 -9.84 -23.56
CA ARG A 44 4.13 -10.09 -24.93
C ARG A 44 5.53 -9.53 -25.22
N ASP A 45 5.88 -8.40 -24.62
CA ASP A 45 7.20 -7.77 -24.82
C ASP A 45 8.32 -8.50 -24.06
N ILE A 46 7.98 -9.28 -23.04
CA ILE A 46 8.94 -9.98 -22.17
C ILE A 46 9.23 -11.41 -22.66
N GLY A 47 8.44 -11.95 -23.59
CA GLY A 47 8.47 -13.36 -24.01
C GLY A 47 8.91 -13.65 -25.44
N GLY A 48 9.77 -12.83 -26.04
CA GLY A 48 10.32 -13.06 -27.39
C GLY A 48 11.66 -13.82 -27.37
N PRO A 49 11.87 -14.90 -28.16
CA PRO A 49 13.12 -15.68 -28.16
C PRO A 49 14.36 -14.99 -28.78
N GLU A 50 14.30 -13.73 -29.24
CA GLU A 50 15.31 -13.20 -30.18
C GLU A 50 15.69 -11.72 -29.95
N SER A 51 15.76 -11.24 -28.70
CA SER A 51 16.41 -9.96 -28.41
C SER A 51 17.50 -10.14 -27.36
N ARG A 52 18.70 -10.53 -27.80
CA ARG A 52 19.92 -10.32 -26.99
C ARG A 52 20.15 -8.81 -26.91
N PRO A 53 19.99 -8.17 -25.74
CA PRO A 53 20.36 -6.78 -25.60
C PRO A 53 21.89 -6.71 -25.69
N LEU A 54 22.45 -5.82 -26.51
CA LEU A 54 23.91 -5.64 -26.62
C LEU A 54 24.56 -5.17 -25.30
N VAL A 55 23.74 -4.71 -24.35
CA VAL A 55 24.12 -4.34 -22.99
C VAL A 55 23.14 -5.00 -22.01
N LYS A 56 23.62 -5.90 -21.15
CA LYS A 56 22.80 -6.48 -20.08
C LYS A 56 22.56 -5.40 -19.03
N GLU A 57 21.34 -4.89 -18.90
CA GLU A 57 20.99 -4.01 -17.79
C GLU A 57 21.10 -4.80 -16.49
N VAL A 58 22.10 -4.44 -15.67
CA VAL A 58 22.32 -5.07 -14.36
C VAL A 58 21.46 -4.31 -13.36
N CYS A 59 20.50 -5.01 -12.75
CA CYS A 59 19.70 -4.45 -11.67
C CYS A 59 20.60 -4.15 -10.46
N THR A 60 20.46 -2.97 -9.85
CA THR A 60 21.25 -2.59 -8.68
C THR A 60 20.96 -3.44 -7.44
N THR A 61 19.77 -4.02 -7.34
CA THR A 61 19.37 -4.88 -6.21
C THR A 61 19.57 -6.36 -6.51
N CYS A 62 19.12 -6.85 -7.67
CA CYS A 62 19.28 -8.26 -8.03
C CYS A 62 20.68 -8.62 -8.55
N GLY A 63 21.47 -7.64 -8.98
CA GLY A 63 22.73 -7.88 -9.66
C GLY A 63 22.54 -8.63 -10.99
N ASP A 64 23.47 -9.53 -11.28
CA ASP A 64 23.42 -10.40 -12.45
C ASP A 64 22.38 -11.51 -12.23
N HIS A 65 21.22 -11.35 -12.86
CA HIS A 65 20.09 -12.27 -12.74
C HIS A 65 19.81 -12.97 -14.07
N ASP A 66 19.13 -14.12 -14.01
CA ASP A 66 18.59 -14.80 -15.19
C ASP A 66 17.25 -14.15 -15.56
N SER A 67 17.18 -13.54 -16.75
CA SER A 67 15.97 -12.92 -17.27
C SER A 67 14.85 -13.92 -17.54
N ASN A 68 15.17 -15.22 -17.64
CA ASN A 68 14.20 -16.28 -17.88
C ASN A 68 13.71 -16.94 -16.59
N GLU A 69 14.32 -16.68 -15.44
CA GLU A 69 13.88 -17.24 -14.16
C GLU A 69 12.45 -16.79 -13.89
N GLN A 70 11.54 -17.74 -13.70
CA GLN A 70 10.13 -17.46 -13.51
C GLN A 70 9.74 -17.64 -12.05
N THR A 71 8.90 -16.74 -11.56
CA THR A 71 8.29 -16.82 -10.24
C THR A 71 6.78 -16.64 -10.32
N TRP A 72 6.08 -17.10 -9.29
CA TRP A 72 4.65 -16.87 -9.14
C TRP A 72 4.42 -15.63 -8.28
N MET A 73 3.67 -14.66 -8.79
CA MET A 73 3.32 -13.45 -8.07
C MET A 73 1.80 -13.25 -8.07
N MET A 74 1.28 -12.84 -6.91
CA MET A 74 -0.07 -12.28 -6.82
C MET A 74 -0.01 -10.80 -7.21
N PHE A 75 -0.80 -10.39 -8.22
CA PHE A 75 -0.74 -9.04 -8.73
C PHE A 75 -1.42 -8.04 -7.77
N PRO A 76 -0.73 -6.97 -7.34
CA PRO A 76 -1.25 -5.99 -6.41
C PRO A 76 -2.61 -5.42 -6.84
N GLY A 77 -3.56 -5.40 -5.92
CA GLY A 77 -4.91 -4.88 -6.17
C GLY A 77 -5.80 -5.78 -7.03
N THR A 78 -5.42 -7.04 -7.25
CA THR A 78 -6.22 -8.06 -7.96
C THR A 78 -6.22 -9.39 -7.21
N ASP A 79 -7.12 -10.30 -7.57
CA ASP A 79 -7.12 -11.70 -7.10
C ASP A 79 -6.37 -12.65 -8.06
N LEU A 80 -5.53 -12.10 -8.95
CA LEU A 80 -4.83 -12.87 -9.97
C LEU A 80 -3.45 -13.28 -9.48
N ILE A 81 -3.13 -14.56 -9.66
CA ILE A 81 -1.78 -15.11 -9.52
C ILE A 81 -1.28 -15.47 -10.91
N GLY A 82 -0.10 -14.99 -11.28
CA GLY A 82 0.50 -15.28 -12.57
C GLY A 82 1.97 -15.65 -12.46
N ARG A 83 2.45 -16.37 -13.48
CA ARG A 83 3.86 -16.66 -13.65
C ARG A 83 4.49 -15.51 -14.43
N ILE A 84 5.46 -14.85 -13.82
CA ILE A 84 6.19 -13.72 -14.41
C ILE A 84 7.70 -13.90 -14.15
N PRO A 85 8.58 -13.22 -14.90
CA PRO A 85 9.99 -13.26 -14.59
C PRO A 85 10.29 -12.73 -13.19
N PHE A 86 11.27 -13.34 -12.53
CA PHE A 86 11.68 -12.99 -11.18
C PHE A 86 12.03 -11.51 -11.05
N HIS A 87 12.81 -10.99 -11.99
CA HIS A 87 13.20 -9.58 -11.96
C HIS A 87 12.00 -8.63 -12.07
N ALA A 88 10.99 -8.98 -12.87
CA ALA A 88 9.76 -8.19 -12.95
C ALA A 88 9.00 -8.23 -11.62
N ALA A 89 8.88 -9.40 -10.99
CA ALA A 89 8.22 -9.53 -9.69
C ALA A 89 8.91 -8.69 -8.61
N HIS A 90 10.23 -8.80 -8.54
CA HIS A 90 11.06 -8.05 -7.60
C HIS A 90 10.91 -6.53 -7.80
N THR A 91 11.02 -6.03 -9.03
CA THR A 91 10.91 -4.60 -9.31
C THR A 91 9.54 -4.05 -8.93
N ILE A 92 8.46 -4.80 -9.19
CA ILE A 92 7.10 -4.41 -8.74
C ILE A 92 7.06 -4.32 -7.21
N LEU A 93 7.59 -5.32 -6.51
CA LEU A 93 7.61 -5.34 -5.05
C LEU A 93 8.45 -4.20 -4.43
N GLU A 94 9.59 -3.86 -5.03
CA GLU A 94 10.41 -2.73 -4.57
C GLU A 94 9.69 -1.39 -4.72
N ILE A 95 9.04 -1.16 -5.85
CA ILE A 95 8.26 0.07 -6.10
C ILE A 95 7.11 0.16 -5.10
N ASP A 96 6.38 -0.93 -4.92
CA ASP A 96 5.26 -0.98 -3.98
C ASP A 96 5.74 -0.75 -2.53
N GLN A 97 6.89 -1.30 -2.15
CA GLN A 97 7.48 -1.05 -0.82
C GLN A 97 7.82 0.42 -0.62
N ALA A 98 8.44 1.08 -1.61
CA ALA A 98 8.78 2.51 -1.52
C ALA A 98 7.52 3.39 -1.40
N GLN A 99 6.45 3.03 -2.14
CA GLN A 99 5.17 3.72 -2.03
C GLN A 99 4.52 3.51 -0.66
N LEU A 100 4.54 2.28 -0.14
CA LEU A 100 4.03 1.97 1.19
C LEU A 100 4.78 2.73 2.30
N ASP A 101 6.10 2.84 2.20
CA ASP A 101 6.92 3.61 3.15
C ASP A 101 6.57 5.11 3.12
N PHE A 102 6.33 5.65 1.93
CA PHE A 102 5.87 7.04 1.79
C PHE A 102 4.50 7.25 2.43
N ASP A 103 3.53 6.38 2.13
CA ASP A 103 2.18 6.47 2.65
C ASP A 103 2.14 6.27 4.18
N ALA A 104 2.98 5.37 4.71
CA ALA A 104 3.16 5.18 6.15
C ALA A 104 3.68 6.46 6.83
N LYS A 105 4.72 7.10 6.27
CA LYS A 105 5.25 8.38 6.78
C LYS A 105 4.20 9.50 6.70
N ARG A 106 3.44 9.56 5.62
CA ARG A 106 2.36 10.54 5.45
C ARG A 106 1.27 10.34 6.49
N LEU A 107 0.82 9.09 6.70
CA LEU A 107 -0.18 8.76 7.70
C LEU A 107 0.33 9.08 9.11
N GLN A 108 1.59 8.75 9.40
CA GLN A 108 2.25 9.08 10.65
C GLN A 108 2.26 10.58 10.94
N SER A 109 2.57 11.40 9.92
CA SER A 109 2.51 12.87 10.03
C SER A 109 1.09 13.37 10.33
N TYR A 110 0.10 12.83 9.63
CA TYR A 110 -1.31 13.19 9.85
C TYR A 110 -1.77 12.84 11.27
N MET A 111 -1.38 11.66 11.78
CA MET A 111 -1.70 11.25 13.15
C MET A 111 -1.03 12.15 14.20
N ASN A 112 0.21 12.57 13.96
CA ASN A 112 0.90 13.53 14.84
C ASN A 112 0.15 14.86 14.90
N GLU A 113 -0.25 15.40 13.75
CA GLU A 113 -1.01 16.66 13.67
C GLU A 113 -2.34 16.56 14.42
N LYS A 114 -3.13 15.50 14.17
CA LYS A 114 -4.40 15.29 14.87
C LYS A 114 -4.21 15.07 16.37
N SER A 115 -3.16 14.36 16.77
CA SER A 115 -2.81 14.18 18.18
C SER A 115 -2.47 15.51 18.86
N LEU A 116 -1.77 16.41 18.18
CA LEU A 116 -1.46 17.74 18.70
C LEU A 116 -2.74 18.55 18.93
N LEU A 117 -3.65 18.59 17.95
CA LEU A 117 -4.94 19.28 18.07
C LEU A 117 -5.78 18.75 19.24
N ILE A 118 -5.76 17.44 19.48
CA ILE A 118 -6.45 16.83 20.63
C ILE A 118 -5.78 17.25 21.95
N SER A 119 -4.45 17.31 21.98
CA SER A 119 -3.71 17.76 23.16
C SER A 119 -3.96 19.25 23.47
N GLU A 120 -4.16 20.09 22.47
CA GLU A 120 -4.45 21.52 22.61
C GLU A 120 -5.91 21.78 23.05
N ARG A 121 -6.86 20.92 22.66
CA ARG A 121 -8.25 20.92 23.16
C ARG A 121 -8.29 20.34 24.57
N GLY A 122 -7.89 21.16 25.56
CA GLY A 122 -7.66 20.79 26.97
C GLY A 122 -8.73 19.92 27.65
N ALA A 123 -10.01 19.98 27.25
CA ALA A 123 -11.06 19.12 27.82
C ALA A 123 -10.89 17.61 27.53
N ILE A 124 -10.13 17.25 26.49
CA ILE A 124 -9.87 15.86 26.07
C ILE A 124 -8.47 15.41 26.51
N ALA A 125 -7.50 16.32 26.58
CA ALA A 125 -6.15 16.05 27.06
C ALA A 125 -6.14 15.48 28.50
N ASP A 126 -7.04 15.96 29.36
CA ASP A 126 -7.19 15.45 30.73
C ASP A 126 -7.90 14.08 30.80
N ARG A 127 -8.60 13.66 29.73
CA ARG A 127 -9.36 12.40 29.68
C ARG A 127 -8.63 11.26 28.97
N ILE A 128 -7.72 11.58 28.05
CA ILE A 128 -6.96 10.57 27.31
C ILE A 128 -5.56 10.46 27.91
N SER A 129 -5.23 9.29 28.47
CA SER A 129 -3.91 9.08 29.04
C SER A 129 -2.81 9.29 27.97
N PRO A 130 -1.67 9.92 28.33
CA PRO A 130 -0.56 10.13 27.39
C PRO A 130 -0.05 8.84 26.74
N GLY A 131 -0.17 7.70 27.44
CA GLY A 131 0.16 6.37 26.89
C GLY A 131 -0.74 5.96 25.72
N VAL A 132 -2.03 6.30 25.79
CA VAL A 132 -2.99 6.03 24.70
C VAL A 132 -2.71 6.92 23.49
N LEU A 133 -2.45 8.23 23.70
CA LEU A 133 -2.02 9.14 22.62
C LEU A 133 -0.74 8.64 21.92
N LYS A 134 0.26 8.23 22.71
CA LYS A 134 1.50 7.68 22.16
C LYS A 134 1.28 6.39 21.36
N SER A 135 0.36 5.53 21.81
CA SER A 135 0.02 4.28 21.11
C SER A 135 -0.72 4.50 19.78
N LEU A 136 -1.55 5.55 19.70
CA LEU A 136 -2.20 5.96 18.45
C LEU A 136 -1.14 6.44 17.47
N ILE A 137 -0.19 7.24 17.94
CA ILE A 137 0.85 7.82 17.11
C ILE A 137 1.81 6.74 16.59
N THR A 138 2.25 5.78 17.38
CA THR A 138 3.25 4.81 16.90
C THR A 138 2.66 3.75 15.97
N LEU A 139 2.78 3.95 14.65
CA LEU A 139 2.60 2.89 13.65
C LEU A 139 3.87 2.03 13.59
N SER A 140 4.08 1.20 14.62
CA SER A 140 5.16 0.20 14.60
C SER A 140 4.59 -1.13 14.14
N ASP A 141 5.02 -1.59 12.97
CA ASP A 141 4.95 -3.02 12.69
C ASP A 141 6.04 -3.70 13.51
N LYS A 142 5.68 -4.70 14.32
CA LYS A 142 6.69 -5.46 15.06
C LYS A 142 7.18 -6.57 14.14
N PRO A 143 8.48 -6.66 13.85
CA PRO A 143 8.99 -7.81 13.11
C PRO A 143 8.67 -9.09 13.89
N ARG A 144 8.09 -10.08 13.21
CA ARG A 144 7.87 -11.43 13.75
C ARG A 144 9.13 -12.28 13.68
#